data_AF-A0A7C1GXU3-F1
#
_entry.id   AF-A0A7C1GXU3-F1
#
_cell.length_a   1.000
_cell.length_b   1.000
_cell.length_c   1.000
_cell.angle_alpha   90.00
_cell.angle_beta   90.00
_cell.angle_gamma   90.00
#
_symmetry.space_group_name_H-M   'P 1'
#
loop_
_entity.id
_entity.type
_entity.pdbx_description
1 polymer ?
#
loop_
_entity_poly.entity_id
_entity_poly.type
_entity_poly.pdbx_seq_one_letter_code
_entity_poly.pdbx_strand_id
1 'polypeptide(L)' 'MKISIDEKTLSETTKCDKQFSCLSYETRDVCPVIHANGQNVLIIDSRPHPCPYKIAFGASEICLCPVRFELFSLHDV' A
#
# COMPACT_ATOMS: atom_id res chain seq x y z
N MET A 1 -17.61 5.44 5.13
CA MET A 1 -17.47 4.01 4.78
C MET A 1 -15.98 3.65 4.83
N LYS A 2 -15.61 2.38 5.06
CA LYS A 2 -14.22 1.91 5.11
C LYS A 2 -14.07 0.76 4.12
N ILE A 3 -12.99 0.75 3.35
CA ILE A 3 -12.73 -0.35 2.40
C ILE A 3 -12.44 -1.61 3.23
N SER A 4 -13.11 -2.71 2.90
CA SER A 4 -12.93 -3.98 3.59
C SER A 4 -11.76 -4.73 3.01
N ILE A 5 -10.89 -5.24 3.88
CA ILE A 5 -9.77 -6.12 3.57
C ILE A 5 -9.67 -7.17 4.66
N ASP A 6 -9.00 -8.27 4.35
CA ASP A 6 -8.92 -9.42 5.22
C ASP A 6 -8.27 -9.10 6.59
N GLU A 7 -8.82 -9.66 7.66
CA GLU A 7 -8.30 -9.45 9.02
C GLU A 7 -6.87 -9.97 9.19
N LYS A 8 -6.50 -11.02 8.45
CA LYS A 8 -5.13 -11.54 8.41
C LYS A 8 -4.16 -10.50 7.86
N THR A 9 -4.52 -9.83 6.76
CA THR A 9 -3.69 -8.79 6.15
C THR A 9 -3.52 -7.58 7.06
N LEU A 10 -4.58 -7.19 7.78
CA LEU A 10 -4.50 -6.17 8.81
C LEU A 10 -3.52 -6.57 9.91
N SER A 11 -3.59 -7.84 10.35
CA SER A 11 -2.72 -8.39 11.40
C SER A 11 -1.25 -8.50 10.97
N GLU A 12 -0.99 -8.81 9.69
CA GLU A 12 0.37 -8.87 9.11
C GLU A 12 0.98 -7.47 8.91
N THR A 13 0.15 -6.43 8.82
CA THR A 13 0.58 -5.04 8.60
C THR A 13 0.95 -4.35 9.91
N THR A 14 2.05 -4.78 10.50
CA THR A 14 2.54 -4.38 11.83
C THR A 14 3.29 -3.06 11.91
N LYS A 15 3.74 -2.49 10.78
CA LYS A 15 4.62 -1.30 10.73
C LYS A 15 3.90 -0.06 10.18
N CYS A 16 2.58 -0.06 10.09
CA CYS A 16 1.84 1.06 9.53
C CYS A 16 1.76 2.20 10.55
N ASP A 17 2.50 3.27 10.30
CA ASP A 17 2.49 4.51 11.07
C ASP A 17 1.31 5.43 10.71
N LYS A 18 0.68 5.21 9.57
CA LYS A 18 -0.47 5.99 9.08
C LYS A 18 -1.85 5.45 9.51
N GLN A 19 -1.91 4.54 10.49
CA GLN A 19 -3.14 3.97 11.05
C GLN A 19 -4.15 3.47 10.00
N PHE A 20 -3.65 2.84 8.92
CA PHE A 20 -4.48 2.34 7.82
C PHE A 20 -5.36 3.41 7.14
N SER A 21 -4.92 4.67 7.11
CA SER A 21 -5.63 5.78 6.45
C SER A 21 -6.00 5.50 5.00
N CYS A 22 -5.21 4.69 4.27
CA CYS A 22 -5.52 4.25 2.90
C CYS A 22 -6.85 3.47 2.75
N LEU A 23 -7.46 3.00 3.85
CA LEU A 23 -8.76 2.34 3.85
C LEU A 23 -9.93 3.31 4.00
N SER A 24 -9.66 4.58 4.32
CA SER A 24 -10.69 5.60 4.38
C SER A 24 -11.04 6.05 2.96
N TYR A 25 -12.34 6.07 2.66
CA TYR A 25 -12.84 6.57 1.37
C TYR A 25 -12.61 8.07 1.17
N GLU A 26 -12.37 8.81 2.27
CA GLU A 26 -12.17 10.26 2.22
C GLU A 26 -10.75 10.65 1.80
N THR A 27 -9.78 9.77 2.07
CA THR A 27 -8.37 10.03 1.78
C THR A 27 -7.92 9.19 0.60
N ARG A 28 -7.82 9.79 -0.59
CA ARG A 28 -7.04 9.24 -1.72
C ARG A 28 -5.52 9.27 -1.45
N ASP A 29 -5.10 9.15 -0.20
CA ASP A 29 -3.68 9.10 0.17
C ASP A 29 -3.12 7.68 -0.01
N VAL A 30 -3.38 7.12 -1.18
CA VAL A 30 -2.79 5.87 -1.66
C VAL A 30 -1.58 6.20 -2.53
N CYS A 31 -0.50 5.45 -2.36
CA CYS A 31 0.63 5.54 -3.27
C CYS A 31 0.18 5.09 -4.67
N PRO A 32 0.38 5.90 -5.74
CA PRO A 32 0.05 5.48 -7.09
C PRO A 32 0.88 4.25 -7.47
N VAL A 33 0.23 3.20 -7.96
CA VAL A 33 0.92 1.98 -8.40
C VAL A 33 1.21 2.10 -9.87
N ILE A 34 2.49 1.93 -10.23
CA ILE A 34 2.96 1.87 -11.62
C ILE A 34 2.86 0.43 -12.13
N HIS A 35 3.20 -0.53 -11.27
CA HIS A 35 3.24 -1.95 -11.64
C HIS A 35 3.10 -2.85 -10.41
N ALA A 36 2.52 -4.03 -10.59
CA ALA A 36 2.49 -5.08 -9.58
C ALA A 36 3.20 -6.31 -10.14
N ASN A 37 4.14 -6.87 -9.38
CA ASN A 37 4.90 -8.04 -9.83
C ASN A 37 4.18 -9.39 -9.59
N GLY A 38 2.96 -9.36 -9.04
CA GLY A 38 2.17 -10.54 -8.68
C GLY A 38 2.64 -11.30 -7.43
N GLN A 39 3.67 -10.81 -6.73
CA GLN A 39 4.28 -11.46 -5.55
C GLN A 39 4.31 -10.52 -4.33
N ASN A 40 3.18 -9.92 -3.96
CA ASN A 40 3.09 -9.00 -2.82
C ASN A 40 4.00 -7.76 -2.89
N VAL A 41 4.47 -7.39 -4.09
CA VAL A 41 5.30 -6.21 -4.32
C VAL A 41 4.65 -5.30 -5.34
N LEU A 42 4.54 -4.02 -4.97
CA LEU A 42 4.06 -2.97 -5.85
C LEU A 42 5.22 -2.01 -6.17
N ILE A 43 5.41 -1.69 -7.44
CA ILE A 43 6.22 -0.56 -7.87
C ILE A 43 5.31 0.66 -7.82
N ILE A 44 5.70 1.67 -7.05
CA ILE A 44 4.92 2.88 -6.83
C ILE A 44 5.62 4.10 -7.39
N ASP A 45 4.82 5.10 -7.76
CA ASP A 45 5.32 6.43 -8.07
C ASP A 45 5.59 7.18 -6.77
N SER A 46 6.75 7.81 -6.69
CA SER A 46 7.32 8.28 -5.44
C SER A 46 6.52 9.44 -4.86
N ARG A 47 5.91 9.22 -3.69
CA ARG A 47 5.38 10.31 -2.85
C ARG A 47 6.44 10.71 -1.81
N PRO A 48 6.56 12.01 -1.49
CA PRO A 48 7.55 12.51 -0.53
C PRO A 48 7.30 12.05 0.92
N HIS A 49 6.22 11.33 1.19
CA HIS A 49 5.88 10.88 2.53
C HIS A 49 6.74 9.67 2.94
N PRO A 50 7.35 9.69 4.14
CA PRO A 50 7.98 8.51 4.70
C PRO A 50 6.93 7.42 4.94
N CYS A 51 7.30 6.17 4.68
CA CYS A 51 6.48 5.00 4.98
C CYS A 51 7.40 3.79 5.26
N PRO A 52 7.23 3.06 6.36
CA PRO A 52 8.09 1.93 6.73
C PRO A 52 8.03 0.74 5.76
N TYR A 53 7.02 0.69 4.90
CA TYR A 53 6.86 -0.33 3.87
C TYR A 53 7.42 0.08 2.51
N LYS A 54 8.01 1.28 2.42
CA LYS A 54 8.57 1.85 1.20
C LYS A 54 10.07 1.58 1.15
N ILE A 55 10.54 1.03 0.03
CA ILE A 55 11.94 0.69 -0.20
C ILE A 55 12.37 1.31 -1.54
N ALA A 56 13.53 1.95 -1.56
CA ALA A 56 14.13 2.44 -2.79
C ALA A 56 14.71 1.27 -3.61
N PHE A 57 14.42 1.22 -4.91
CA PHE A 57 14.93 0.21 -5.84
C PHE A 57 15.37 0.87 -7.16
N GLY A 58 16.67 1.14 -7.27
CA GLY A 58 17.21 1.89 -8.41
C GLY A 58 16.61 3.29 -8.49
N ALA A 59 15.97 3.61 -9.62
CA ALA A 59 15.28 4.89 -9.84
C ALA A 59 13.79 4.86 -9.41
N SER A 60 13.29 3.72 -8.94
CA SER A 60 11.89 3.52 -8.57
C SER A 60 11.73 3.29 -7.07
N GLU A 61 10.50 3.38 -6.58
CA GLU A 61 10.14 3.00 -5.22
C GLU A 61 9.26 1.75 -5.24
N ILE A 62 9.47 0.90 -4.24
CA ILE A 62 8.73 -0.33 -4.03
C ILE A 62 7.93 -0.21 -2.74
N CYS A 63 6.68 -0.69 -2.76
CA CYS A 63 5.83 -0.86 -1.60
C CYS A 63 5.66 -2.36 -1.29
N LEU A 64 5.93 -2.71 -0.04
CA LEU A 64 5.73 -4.05 0.54
C LEU A 64 4.60 -4.08 1.58
N CYS A 65 3.71 -3.09 1.58
CA CYS A 65 2.62 -3.02 2.55
C CYS A 65 1.56 -4.08 2.19
N PRO A 66 1.28 -5.08 3.05
CA PRO A 66 0.30 -6.12 2.76
C PRO A 66 -1.08 -5.51 2.47
N VAL A 67 -1.53 -4.57 3.31
CA VAL A 67 -2.78 -3.81 3.11
C VAL A 67 -2.82 -3.11 1.75
N ARG A 68 -1.72 -2.47 1.32
CA ARG A 68 -1.69 -1.77 0.02
C ARG A 68 -1.78 -2.74 -1.14
N PHE A 69 -1.15 -3.91 -1.02
CA PHE A 69 -1.20 -4.96 -2.03
C PHE A 69 -2.59 -5.56 -2.17
N GLU A 70 -3.24 -5.91 -1.07
CA GLU A 70 -4.61 -6.43 -1.11
C GLU A 70 -5.58 -5.39 -1.66
N LEU A 71 -5.45 -4.12 -1.22
CA LEU A 71 -6.25 -3.01 -1.73
C LEU A 71 -6.14 -2.86 -3.26
N PHE A 72 -4.91 -2.92 -3.80
CA PHE A 72 -4.67 -2.88 -5.25
C PHE A 72 -5.29 -4.10 -5.93
N SER A 73 -5.14 -5.29 -5.35
CA SER A 73 -5.63 -6.55 -5.94
C SER A 73 -7.15 -6.63 -6.00
N LEU A 74 -7.86 -6.05 -5.03
CA LEU A 74 -9.33 -6.09 -4.94
C LEU A 74 -10.00 -4.99 -5.77
N HIS A 75 -9.35 -3.83 -5.92
CA HIS A 75 -10.00 -2.64 -6.46
C HIS A 75 -9.26 -1.96 -7.62
N ASP A 76 -8.07 -2.43 -7.98
CA ASP A 76 -7.18 -1.82 -9.00
C ASP A 76 -6.85 -0.34 -8.71
N VAL A 77 -6.79 -0.01 -7.40
CA VAL A 77 -6.52 1.35 -6.85
C VAL A 77 -5.11 1.42 -6.32
#